data_AF-A0A0M3KIJ4-F1
#
_entry.id   AF-A0A0M3KIJ4-F1
#
_cell.length_a   1.000
_cell.length_b   1.000
_cell.length_c   1.000
_cell.angle_alpha   90.00
_cell.angle_beta   90.00
_cell.angle_gamma   90.00
#
_symmetry.space_group_name_H-M   'P 1'
#
loop_
_entity.id
_entity.type
_entity.pdbx_description
1 polymer ?
#
loop_
_entity_poly.entity_id
_entity_poly.type
_entity_poly.pdbx_seq_one_letter_code
_entity_poly.pdbx_strand_id
1 'polypeptide(L)'
;MQVYFQEAIFDNDSSMLTLRANTAEDLSLLLQKVVYINSMETPTPGTRGFDINTSVRCSDEKTKQSDPVISISGVSIVDSDQHLVKTGAPMLPKIKITVTQNVNDEEVDKTSESTLDWCKVHLKPSRDMDLEYFSSPASLIASLNISFEHDKQGILLKGKEKVKGYREILSKIHYFNTRADSYAKRIYTVQCAIDGGRVTSNELLVTVSYPLIRFSESSSLNFEVIIISASNFYFSHFP
;
A
#
# COMPACT_ATOMS: atom_id res chain seq x y z
N MET A 1 -31.49 16.83 -29.91
CA MET A 1 -31.25 17.63 -28.69
C MET A 1 -30.85 16.66 -27.60
N GLN A 2 -29.55 16.48 -27.36
CA GLN A 2 -29.02 15.52 -26.40
C GLN A 2 -28.91 16.26 -25.06
N VAL A 3 -29.75 15.89 -24.10
CA VAL A 3 -29.72 16.48 -22.75
C VAL A 3 -28.61 15.77 -21.98
N TYR A 4 -27.44 16.41 -21.87
CA TYR A 4 -26.35 15.95 -21.01
C TYR A 4 -26.72 16.28 -19.56
N PHE A 5 -27.22 15.29 -18.83
CA PHE A 5 -27.46 15.42 -17.40
C PHE A 5 -26.17 15.04 -16.66
N GLN A 6 -25.40 16.06 -16.25
CA GLN A 6 -24.18 15.92 -15.46
C GLN A 6 -24.34 16.77 -14.21
N GLU A 7 -24.23 16.15 -13.04
CA GLU A 7 -24.34 16.84 -11.75
C GLU A 7 -23.10 16.55 -10.90
N ALA A 8 -22.56 17.60 -10.26
CA ALA A 8 -21.53 17.51 -9.24
C ALA A 8 -22.04 18.21 -7.98
N ILE A 9 -22.17 17.46 -6.89
CA ILE A 9 -22.76 17.95 -5.63
C ILE A 9 -21.73 17.75 -4.53
N PHE A 10 -21.38 18.85 -3.86
CA PHE A 10 -20.59 18.82 -2.63
C PHE A 10 -21.54 18.89 -1.43
N ASP A 11 -21.19 18.18 -0.35
CA ASP A 11 -21.82 18.41 0.94
C ASP A 11 -21.32 19.70 1.60
N ASN A 12 -21.94 20.06 2.72
CA ASN A 12 -21.73 21.35 3.37
C ASN A 12 -20.32 21.53 3.94
N ASP A 13 -19.65 20.46 4.32
CA ASP A 13 -18.27 20.48 4.83
C ASP A 13 -17.22 20.14 3.75
N SER A 14 -17.65 19.96 2.50
CA SER A 14 -16.80 19.58 1.36
C SER A 14 -16.02 18.28 1.58
N SER A 15 -16.55 17.38 2.42
CA SER A 15 -15.97 16.06 2.69
C SER A 15 -16.45 15.00 1.70
N MET A 16 -17.61 15.19 1.05
CA MET A 16 -18.21 14.27 0.10
C MET A 16 -18.53 14.95 -1.23
N LEU A 17 -18.02 14.38 -2.32
CA LEU A 17 -18.35 14.75 -3.70
C LEU A 17 -19.17 13.64 -4.36
N THR A 18 -20.38 13.97 -4.80
CA THR A 18 -21.22 13.08 -5.62
C THR A 18 -21.20 13.52 -7.07
N LEU A 19 -20.78 12.62 -7.96
CA LEU A 19 -20.86 12.80 -9.42
C LEU A 19 -21.96 11.93 -10.00
N ARG A 20 -22.80 12.50 -10.88
CA ARG A 20 -23.83 11.76 -11.62
C ARG A 20 -23.67 12.01 -13.11
N ALA A 21 -23.72 10.93 -13.88
CA ALA A 21 -23.71 10.95 -15.34
C ALA A 21 -24.54 9.78 -15.89
N ASN A 22 -25.03 9.93 -17.12
CA ASN A 22 -25.85 8.91 -17.79
C ASN A 22 -25.01 7.79 -18.43
N THR A 23 -23.72 8.04 -18.71
CA THR A 23 -22.82 7.07 -19.34
C THR A 23 -21.52 6.95 -18.56
N ALA A 24 -20.84 5.81 -18.69
CA ALA A 24 -19.53 5.59 -18.06
C ALA A 24 -18.45 6.52 -18.63
N GLU A 25 -18.54 6.87 -19.91
CA GLU A 25 -17.62 7.80 -20.56
C GLU A 25 -17.77 9.21 -20.01
N ASP A 26 -19.00 9.71 -19.88
CA ASP A 26 -19.29 11.01 -19.26
C ASP A 26 -18.82 11.05 -17.80
N LEU A 27 -19.04 9.97 -17.04
CA LEU A 27 -18.57 9.88 -15.66
C LEU A 27 -17.04 9.94 -15.58
N SER A 28 -16.34 9.27 -16.51
CA SER A 28 -14.88 9.33 -16.61
C SER A 28 -14.37 10.75 -16.88
N LEU A 29 -15.03 11.48 -17.80
CA LEU A 29 -14.71 12.87 -18.09
C LEU A 29 -14.94 13.82 -16.90
N LEU A 30 -15.96 13.55 -16.08
CA LEU A 30 -16.18 14.30 -14.83
C LEU A 30 -15.10 13.99 -13.79
N LEU A 31 -14.77 12.71 -13.62
CA LEU A 31 -13.73 12.26 -12.67
C LEU A 31 -12.36 12.88 -12.97
N GLN A 32 -12.00 13.05 -14.24
CA GLN A 32 -10.74 13.70 -14.64
C GLN A 32 -10.61 15.16 -14.18
N LYS A 33 -11.73 15.82 -13.85
CA LYS A 33 -11.75 17.22 -13.38
C LYS A 33 -11.71 17.35 -11.86
N VAL A 34 -11.77 16.24 -11.13
CA VAL A 34 -11.78 16.24 -9.66
C VAL A 34 -10.36 16.47 -9.15
N VAL A 35 -10.21 17.47 -8.28
CA VAL A 35 -8.94 17.80 -7.64
C VAL A 35 -9.14 17.93 -6.14
N TYR A 36 -8.25 17.31 -5.37
CA TYR A 36 -8.16 17.52 -3.94
C TYR A 36 -7.36 18.79 -3.63
N ILE A 37 -7.91 19.65 -2.79
CA ILE A 37 -7.25 20.87 -2.29
C ILE A 37 -7.31 20.86 -0.77
N ASN A 38 -6.15 21.03 -0.11
CA ASN A 38 -6.09 21.25 1.33
C ASN A 38 -6.01 22.75 1.62
N SER A 39 -7.07 23.32 2.16
CA SER A 39 -7.19 24.76 2.46
C SER A 39 -6.70 25.16 3.86
N MET A 40 -6.13 24.24 4.65
CA MET A 40 -5.61 24.57 5.98
C MET A 40 -4.34 25.43 5.89
N GLU A 41 -4.29 26.50 6.68
CA GLU A 41 -3.14 27.41 6.78
C GLU A 41 -1.87 26.70 7.28
N THR A 42 -2.03 25.68 8.13
CA THR A 42 -0.96 24.76 8.56
C THR A 42 -1.36 23.31 8.25
N PRO A 43 -1.05 22.80 7.05
CA PRO A 43 -1.39 21.43 6.66
C PRO A 43 -0.77 20.41 7.62
N THR A 44 -1.57 19.52 8.20
CA THR A 44 -1.03 18.39 8.96
C THR A 44 -0.38 17.40 8.00
N PRO A 45 0.94 17.12 8.12
CA PRO A 45 1.59 16.11 7.29
C PRO A 45 0.95 14.74 7.49
N GLY A 46 0.73 13.99 6.41
CA GLY A 46 0.16 12.65 6.47
C GLY A 46 -0.58 12.26 5.20
N THR A 47 -0.92 10.98 5.07
CA THR A 47 -1.73 10.46 3.97
C THR A 47 -3.22 10.65 4.26
N ARG A 48 -3.98 11.17 3.30
CA ARG A 48 -5.44 11.25 3.35
C ARG A 48 -6.01 10.12 2.49
N GLY A 49 -6.70 9.16 3.12
CA GLY A 49 -7.49 8.19 2.40
C GLY A 49 -8.78 8.84 1.90
N PHE A 50 -9.32 8.35 0.79
CA PHE A 50 -10.65 8.69 0.32
C PHE A 50 -11.35 7.41 -0.14
N ASP A 51 -12.64 7.33 0.09
CA ASP A 51 -13.46 6.19 -0.31
C ASP A 51 -14.24 6.57 -1.57
N ILE A 52 -14.16 5.73 -2.60
CA ILE A 52 -14.98 5.87 -3.81
C ILE A 52 -16.08 4.84 -3.74
N ASN A 53 -17.33 5.30 -3.71
CA ASN A 53 -18.50 4.44 -3.89
C ASN A 53 -19.17 4.76 -5.24
N THR A 54 -19.54 3.73 -6.00
CA THR A 54 -20.18 3.86 -7.31
C THR A 54 -21.47 3.05 -7.34
N SER A 55 -22.56 3.65 -7.80
CA SER A 55 -23.84 2.96 -8.00
C SER A 55 -24.32 3.14 -9.43
N VAL A 56 -24.90 2.09 -10.01
CA VAL A 56 -25.48 2.10 -11.36
C VAL A 56 -26.96 1.77 -11.26
N ARG A 57 -27.82 2.61 -11.87
CA ARG A 57 -29.26 2.34 -11.97
C ARG A 57 -29.58 1.84 -13.37
N CYS A 58 -29.85 0.54 -13.49
CA CYS A 58 -30.33 -0.07 -14.73
C CYS A 58 -31.86 -0.13 -14.75
N SER A 59 -32.48 0.12 -15.91
CA SER A 59 -33.94 0.17 -16.08
C SER A 59 -34.64 -1.20 -16.12
N ASP A 60 -33.92 -2.32 -16.09
CA ASP A 60 -34.50 -3.66 -16.28
C ASP A 60 -34.66 -4.47 -14.98
N GLU A 61 -35.89 -4.96 -14.75
CA GLU A 61 -36.34 -5.78 -13.60
C GLU A 61 -36.02 -7.29 -13.76
N LYS A 62 -34.80 -7.65 -14.17
CA LYS A 62 -34.34 -9.04 -13.94
C LYS A 62 -33.68 -9.11 -12.57
N THR A 63 -33.84 -10.23 -11.85
CA THR A 63 -33.15 -10.49 -10.57
C THR A 63 -31.72 -9.97 -10.65
N LYS A 64 -31.48 -8.83 -9.99
CA LYS A 64 -30.23 -8.06 -10.10
C LYS A 64 -29.21 -8.73 -9.20
N GLN A 65 -28.59 -9.80 -9.69
CA GLN A 65 -27.38 -10.33 -9.06
C GLN A 65 -26.19 -9.78 -9.84
N SER A 66 -25.42 -8.90 -9.20
CA SER A 66 -24.20 -8.37 -9.82
C SER A 66 -23.09 -9.40 -9.81
N ASP A 67 -22.05 -9.18 -10.62
CA ASP A 67 -20.77 -9.86 -10.38
C ASP A 67 -20.29 -9.52 -8.94
N PRO A 68 -19.64 -10.48 -8.25
CA PRO A 68 -19.09 -10.23 -6.92
C PRO A 68 -17.98 -9.18 -6.98
N VAL A 69 -17.87 -8.35 -5.95
CA VAL A 69 -16.80 -7.37 -5.78
C VAL A 69 -15.86 -7.88 -4.70
N ILE A 70 -14.58 -7.98 -5.02
CA ILE A 70 -13.53 -8.30 -4.06
C ILE A 70 -12.75 -7.03 -3.70
N SER A 71 -12.62 -6.77 -2.40
CA SER A 71 -11.93 -5.60 -1.88
C SER A 71 -10.83 -6.01 -0.91
N ILE A 72 -9.65 -5.41 -1.06
CA ILE A 72 -8.51 -5.57 -0.17
C ILE A 72 -8.27 -4.26 0.56
N SER A 73 -8.18 -4.34 1.88
CA SER A 73 -7.84 -3.22 2.76
C SER A 73 -6.85 -3.65 3.83
N GLY A 74 -6.15 -2.70 4.44
CA GLY A 74 -5.12 -2.99 5.42
C GLY A 74 -4.32 -1.75 5.78
N VAL A 75 -3.22 -1.99 6.51
CA VAL A 75 -2.27 -0.93 6.86
C VAL A 75 -1.51 -0.51 5.59
N SER A 76 -1.58 0.76 5.23
CA SER A 76 -0.90 1.33 4.05
C SER A 76 0.51 1.83 4.35
N ILE A 77 0.82 2.12 5.62
CA ILE A 77 2.16 2.51 6.09
C ILE A 77 2.53 1.61 7.27
N VAL A 78 3.57 0.81 7.09
CA VAL A 78 4.12 -0.04 8.13
C VAL A 78 5.39 0.63 8.63
N ASP A 79 5.32 1.21 9.82
CA ASP A 79 6.51 1.71 10.51
C ASP A 79 7.36 0.51 10.92
N SER A 80 8.59 0.50 10.43
CA SER A 80 9.59 -0.49 10.77
C SER A 80 10.84 0.22 11.25
N ASP A 81 11.62 -0.45 12.10
CA ASP A 81 12.97 -0.02 12.41
C ASP A 81 13.97 -0.87 11.61
N GLN A 82 15.24 -0.45 11.61
CA GLN A 82 16.28 -1.18 10.89
C GLN A 82 16.46 -2.62 11.41
N HIS A 83 16.15 -2.87 12.68
CA HIS A 83 16.27 -4.20 13.27
C HIS A 83 15.18 -5.11 12.71
N LEU A 84 13.93 -4.66 12.68
CA LEU A 84 12.79 -5.39 12.13
C LEU A 84 12.98 -5.75 10.66
N VAL A 85 13.53 -4.84 9.85
CA VAL A 85 13.83 -5.15 8.44
C VAL A 85 14.94 -6.20 8.29
N LYS A 86 15.88 -6.27 9.24
CA LYS A 86 16.92 -7.31 9.25
C LYS A 86 16.40 -8.65 9.77
N THR A 87 15.44 -8.63 10.71
CA THR A 87 14.86 -9.84 11.33
C THR A 87 13.57 -10.32 10.68
N GLY A 88 13.03 -9.56 9.73
CA GLY A 88 11.79 -9.87 9.00
C GLY A 88 10.68 -8.88 9.33
N ALA A 89 10.51 -7.86 8.49
CA ALA A 89 9.43 -6.91 8.63
C ALA A 89 8.14 -7.50 8.03
N PRO A 90 7.01 -7.50 8.76
CA PRO A 90 5.75 -8.00 8.21
C PRO A 90 5.31 -7.13 7.03
N MET A 91 5.04 -7.76 5.88
CA MET A 91 4.67 -7.01 4.68
C MET A 91 3.22 -6.54 4.71
N LEU A 92 2.32 -7.39 5.19
CA LEU A 92 0.87 -7.18 5.11
C LEU A 92 0.21 -7.42 6.47
N PRO A 93 0.61 -6.67 7.52
CA PRO A 93 0.00 -6.84 8.83
C PRO A 93 -1.48 -6.46 8.76
N LYS A 94 -2.34 -7.35 9.29
CA LYS A 94 -3.79 -7.12 9.40
C LYS A 94 -4.53 -6.91 8.06
N ILE A 95 -4.04 -7.52 6.98
CA ILE A 95 -4.77 -7.53 5.70
C ILE A 95 -6.21 -8.06 5.87
N LYS A 96 -7.15 -7.33 5.30
CA LYS A 96 -8.56 -7.69 5.19
C LYS A 96 -8.87 -7.88 3.71
N ILE A 97 -9.57 -8.97 3.43
CA ILE A 97 -10.10 -9.27 2.12
C ILE A 97 -11.58 -9.53 2.35
N THR A 98 -12.42 -8.80 1.62
CA THR A 98 -13.87 -8.92 1.66
C THR A 98 -14.39 -9.22 0.27
N VAL A 99 -15.45 -10.02 0.19
CA VAL A 99 -16.17 -10.26 -1.06
C VAL A 99 -17.62 -9.93 -0.81
N THR A 100 -18.17 -8.98 -1.57
CA THR A 100 -19.57 -8.59 -1.48
C THR A 100 -20.26 -8.83 -2.81
N GLN A 101 -21.58 -9.00 -2.79
CA GLN A 101 -22.38 -9.16 -3.99
C GLN A 101 -23.72 -8.46 -3.79
N ASN A 102 -24.13 -7.67 -4.78
CA ASN A 102 -25.46 -7.08 -4.75
C ASN A 102 -26.48 -8.12 -5.21
N VAL A 103 -27.45 -8.40 -4.34
CA VAL A 103 -28.57 -9.30 -4.59
C VAL A 103 -29.85 -8.51 -4.32
N ASN A 104 -30.66 -8.27 -5.35
CA ASN A 104 -31.91 -7.48 -5.24
C ASN A 104 -31.70 -6.09 -4.61
N ASP A 105 -30.65 -5.37 -5.05
CA ASP A 105 -30.26 -4.05 -4.56
C ASP A 105 -29.79 -4.01 -3.09
N GLU A 106 -29.58 -5.17 -2.44
CA GLU A 106 -28.93 -5.29 -1.13
C GLU A 106 -27.50 -5.84 -1.26
N GLU A 107 -26.54 -5.18 -0.60
CA GLU A 107 -25.17 -5.68 -0.54
C GLU A 107 -25.05 -6.81 0.49
N VAL A 108 -24.71 -8.01 0.01
CA VAL A 108 -24.55 -9.21 0.84
C VAL A 108 -23.08 -9.55 0.98
N ASP A 109 -22.61 -9.75 2.23
CA ASP A 109 -21.27 -10.28 2.49
C ASP A 109 -21.18 -11.76 2.09
N LYS A 110 -20.31 -12.04 1.12
CA LYS A 110 -20.00 -13.37 0.59
C LYS A 110 -18.58 -13.82 0.91
N THR A 111 -17.88 -13.14 1.81
CA THR A 111 -16.46 -13.38 2.12
C THR A 111 -16.19 -14.81 2.57
N SER A 112 -17.01 -15.36 3.47
CA SER A 112 -16.85 -16.72 4.01
C SER A 112 -17.17 -17.82 2.98
N GLU A 113 -18.04 -17.52 2.02
CA GLU A 113 -18.47 -18.44 0.97
C GLU A 113 -17.50 -18.44 -0.22
N SER A 114 -16.82 -17.32 -0.45
CA SER A 114 -15.99 -17.09 -1.61
C SER A 114 -14.65 -17.83 -1.57
N THR A 115 -14.17 -18.20 -2.77
CA THR A 115 -12.83 -18.78 -2.99
C THR A 115 -12.04 -17.86 -3.90
N LEU A 116 -10.75 -17.66 -3.58
CA LEU A 116 -9.81 -16.91 -4.41
C LEU A 116 -9.07 -17.87 -5.33
N ASP A 117 -8.71 -17.35 -6.50
CA ASP A 117 -7.92 -18.05 -7.53
C ASP A 117 -6.42 -17.83 -7.35
N TRP A 118 -6.06 -16.60 -7.05
CA TRP A 118 -4.68 -16.18 -6.81
C TRP A 118 -4.64 -14.87 -6.04
N CYS A 119 -3.51 -14.65 -5.38
CA CYS A 119 -3.10 -13.35 -4.86
C CYS A 119 -1.65 -13.12 -5.27
N LYS A 120 -1.35 -11.91 -5.76
CA LYS A 120 0.01 -11.50 -6.08
C LYS A 120 0.44 -10.34 -5.19
N VAL A 121 1.69 -10.38 -4.78
CA VAL A 121 2.38 -9.27 -4.11
C VAL A 121 3.49 -8.81 -5.02
N HIS A 122 3.48 -7.55 -5.44
CA HIS A 122 4.44 -7.00 -6.39
C HIS A 122 5.28 -5.89 -5.74
N LEU A 123 6.56 -5.83 -6.07
CA LEU A 123 7.51 -4.88 -5.49
C LEU A 123 7.82 -3.76 -6.46
N LYS A 124 7.81 -2.52 -5.93
CA LYS A 124 8.17 -1.31 -6.67
C LYS A 124 9.25 -0.54 -5.90
N PRO A 125 10.49 -0.42 -6.40
CA PRO A 125 11.07 -1.13 -7.57
C PRO A 125 11.19 -2.65 -7.35
N SER A 126 11.61 -3.42 -8.34
CA SER A 126 11.97 -4.85 -8.13
C SER A 126 13.03 -4.99 -7.03
N ARG A 127 13.12 -6.17 -6.40
CA ARG A 127 14.10 -6.42 -5.35
C ARG A 127 15.50 -6.60 -5.88
N ASP A 128 16.46 -6.19 -5.08
CA ASP A 128 17.86 -6.57 -5.16
C ASP A 128 18.01 -8.02 -4.67
N MET A 129 18.35 -8.93 -5.58
CA MET A 129 18.42 -10.37 -5.28
C MET A 129 19.56 -10.72 -4.32
N ASP A 130 20.57 -9.86 -4.19
CA ASP A 130 21.72 -10.07 -3.31
C ASP A 130 21.46 -9.55 -1.90
N LEU A 131 20.60 -8.52 -1.78
CA LEU A 131 20.38 -7.82 -0.51
C LEU A 131 18.99 -8.06 0.10
N GLU A 132 18.00 -8.45 -0.70
CA GLU A 132 16.60 -8.54 -0.30
C GLU A 132 15.98 -9.93 -0.53
N TYR A 133 15.23 -10.42 0.45
CA TYR A 133 14.51 -11.69 0.33
C TYR A 133 13.19 -11.69 1.10
N PHE A 134 12.37 -12.72 0.86
CA PHE A 134 11.11 -12.94 1.54
C PHE A 134 11.15 -14.23 2.33
N SER A 135 10.45 -14.26 3.47
CA SER A 135 10.01 -15.50 4.07
C SER A 135 8.51 -15.68 3.84
N SER A 136 8.09 -16.93 3.67
CA SER A 136 6.69 -17.31 3.50
C SER A 136 6.39 -18.57 4.31
N PRO A 137 5.15 -18.75 4.81
CA PRO A 137 4.81 -19.88 5.67
C PRO A 137 4.65 -21.18 4.83
N ALA A 138 5.76 -21.79 4.43
CA ALA A 138 5.79 -22.92 3.48
C ALA A 138 4.86 -24.08 3.87
N SER A 139 4.87 -24.49 5.15
CA SER A 139 4.00 -25.57 5.64
C SER A 139 2.51 -25.24 5.51
N LEU A 140 2.13 -23.98 5.75
CA LEU A 140 0.75 -23.51 5.61
C LEU A 140 0.34 -23.50 4.14
N ILE A 141 1.18 -22.93 3.28
CA ILE A 141 0.95 -22.89 1.82
C ILE A 141 0.74 -24.30 1.27
N ALA A 142 1.62 -25.23 1.63
CA ALA A 142 1.51 -26.64 1.22
C ALA A 142 0.25 -27.30 1.76
N SER A 143 -0.12 -27.07 3.04
CA SER A 143 -1.32 -27.67 3.64
C SER A 143 -2.64 -27.20 3.01
N LEU A 144 -2.62 -26.01 2.39
CA LEU A 144 -3.77 -25.42 1.69
C LEU A 144 -3.74 -25.71 0.18
N ASN A 145 -2.81 -26.55 -0.31
CA ASN A 145 -2.62 -26.85 -1.74
C ASN A 145 -2.48 -25.60 -2.63
N ILE A 146 -1.82 -24.56 -2.12
CA ILE A 146 -1.51 -23.34 -2.88
C ILE A 146 -0.13 -23.46 -3.50
N SER A 147 0.00 -23.17 -4.80
CA SER A 147 1.30 -23.01 -5.43
C SER A 147 1.90 -21.66 -5.09
N PHE A 148 3.20 -21.62 -4.84
CA PHE A 148 3.94 -20.41 -4.50
C PHE A 148 5.10 -20.22 -5.47
N GLU A 149 5.06 -19.10 -6.18
CA GLU A 149 6.14 -18.65 -7.06
C GLU A 149 6.66 -17.31 -6.52
N HIS A 150 7.96 -17.08 -6.60
CA HIS A 150 8.55 -15.80 -6.24
C HIS A 150 9.78 -15.52 -7.10
N ASP A 151 9.95 -14.27 -7.51
CA ASP A 151 11.02 -13.81 -8.39
C ASP A 151 11.54 -12.43 -7.92
N LYS A 152 12.26 -11.71 -8.79
CA LYS A 152 12.73 -10.36 -8.46
C LYS A 152 11.59 -9.33 -8.36
N GLN A 153 10.44 -9.60 -8.97
CA GLN A 153 9.29 -8.69 -9.04
C GLN A 153 8.30 -8.92 -7.90
N GLY A 154 8.24 -10.11 -7.32
CA GLY A 154 7.39 -10.36 -6.18
C GLY A 154 7.05 -11.81 -5.93
N ILE A 155 5.82 -12.03 -5.45
CA ILE A 155 5.26 -13.31 -5.02
C ILE A 155 3.93 -13.53 -5.75
N LEU A 156 3.71 -14.74 -6.22
CA LEU A 156 2.44 -15.22 -6.75
C LEU A 156 2.00 -16.46 -5.96
N LEU A 157 0.86 -16.34 -5.29
CA LEU A 157 0.12 -17.43 -4.68
C LEU A 157 -1.02 -17.80 -5.62
N LYS A 158 -1.12 -19.07 -6.01
CA LYS A 158 -2.15 -19.53 -6.96
C LYS A 158 -2.75 -20.87 -6.52
N GLY A 159 -4.06 -20.97 -6.61
CA GLY A 159 -4.83 -22.14 -6.19
C GLY A 159 -6.17 -21.74 -5.57
N LYS A 160 -7.15 -22.63 -5.66
CA LYS A 160 -8.49 -22.39 -5.12
C LYS A 160 -8.49 -22.59 -3.60
N GLU A 161 -8.69 -21.51 -2.85
CA GLU A 161 -8.78 -21.54 -1.39
C GLU A 161 -9.74 -20.46 -0.89
N LYS A 162 -10.31 -20.63 0.30
CA LYS A 162 -11.14 -19.63 0.97
C LYS A 162 -10.36 -18.36 1.26
N VAL A 163 -11.08 -17.25 1.36
CA VAL A 163 -10.51 -15.95 1.73
C VAL A 163 -9.68 -16.04 3.03
N LYS A 164 -10.12 -16.86 4.00
CA LYS A 164 -9.41 -17.08 5.26
C LYS A 164 -7.99 -17.64 5.04
N GLY A 165 -7.82 -18.66 4.21
CA GLY A 165 -6.50 -19.28 3.96
C GLY A 165 -5.51 -18.30 3.35
N TYR A 166 -5.95 -17.54 2.33
CA TYR A 166 -5.14 -16.48 1.74
C TYR A 166 -4.76 -15.39 2.75
N ARG A 167 -5.68 -14.96 3.61
CA ARG A 167 -5.38 -13.98 4.68
C ARG A 167 -4.34 -14.50 5.67
N GLU A 168 -4.40 -15.78 6.05
CA GLU A 168 -3.43 -16.40 6.94
C GLU A 168 -2.03 -16.51 6.32
N ILE A 169 -1.95 -16.80 5.01
CA ILE A 169 -0.66 -16.82 4.30
C ILE A 169 -0.09 -15.41 4.20
N LEU A 170 -0.86 -14.46 3.64
CA LEU A 170 -0.40 -13.10 3.34
C LEU A 170 0.06 -12.36 4.60
N SER A 171 -0.64 -12.55 5.72
CA SER A 171 -0.27 -11.93 7.01
C SER A 171 1.02 -12.46 7.64
N LYS A 172 1.55 -13.59 7.14
CA LYS A 172 2.79 -14.23 7.62
C LYS A 172 3.97 -14.09 6.65
N ILE A 173 3.81 -13.33 5.57
CA ILE A 173 4.92 -13.01 4.67
C ILE A 173 5.74 -11.88 5.28
N HIS A 174 7.05 -12.10 5.39
CA HIS A 174 7.99 -11.10 5.88
C HIS A 174 9.00 -10.73 4.81
N TYR A 175 9.39 -9.47 4.81
CA TYR A 175 10.42 -8.90 3.97
C TYR A 175 11.70 -8.68 4.77
N PHE A 176 12.83 -8.97 4.13
CA PHE A 176 14.15 -8.82 4.72
C PHE A 176 15.03 -7.97 3.82
N ASN A 177 15.81 -7.07 4.44
CA ASN A 177 16.89 -6.35 3.75
C ASN A 177 18.16 -6.38 4.60
N THR A 178 19.20 -6.99 4.06
CA THR A 178 20.51 -7.12 4.72
C THR A 178 21.25 -5.78 4.82
N ARG A 179 20.88 -4.80 3.98
CA ARG A 179 21.43 -3.44 3.93
C ARG A 179 20.31 -2.40 4.06
N ALA A 180 19.59 -2.47 5.19
CA ALA A 180 18.47 -1.58 5.47
C ALA A 180 18.88 -0.09 5.38
N ASP A 181 20.11 0.28 5.76
CA ASP A 181 20.64 1.65 5.69
C ASP A 181 20.71 2.27 4.26
N SER A 182 20.59 1.47 3.20
CA SER A 182 20.68 1.94 1.81
C SER A 182 19.36 2.33 1.16
N TYR A 183 18.21 1.98 1.75
CA TYR A 183 16.91 2.38 1.24
C TYR A 183 16.16 3.15 2.34
N ALA A 184 15.28 4.09 2.00
CA ALA A 184 14.49 4.81 3.03
C ALA A 184 13.09 4.22 3.23
N LYS A 185 12.65 3.43 2.25
CA LYS A 185 11.31 2.86 2.18
C LYS A 185 11.26 1.72 1.19
N ARG A 186 10.25 0.86 1.35
CA ARG A 186 9.89 -0.17 0.40
C ARG A 186 8.41 -0.09 0.06
N ILE A 187 8.06 -0.28 -1.20
CA ILE A 187 6.67 -0.22 -1.68
C ILE A 187 6.29 -1.57 -2.26
N TYR A 188 5.13 -2.07 -1.85
CA TYR A 188 4.53 -3.31 -2.31
C TYR A 188 3.10 -3.05 -2.74
N THR A 189 2.61 -3.84 -3.68
CA THR A 189 1.20 -3.83 -4.04
C THR A 189 0.60 -5.23 -3.98
N VAL A 190 -0.65 -5.32 -3.52
CA VAL A 190 -1.37 -6.59 -3.39
C VAL A 190 -2.63 -6.54 -4.23
N GLN A 191 -2.86 -7.60 -5.00
CA GLN A 191 -4.08 -7.81 -5.73
C GLN A 191 -4.45 -9.30 -5.69
N CYS A 192 -5.73 -9.59 -5.55
CA CYS A 192 -6.27 -10.94 -5.61
C CYS A 192 -7.33 -11.04 -6.69
N ALA A 193 -7.67 -12.26 -7.07
CA ALA A 193 -8.75 -12.50 -8.01
C ALA A 193 -9.63 -13.68 -7.63
N ILE A 194 -10.85 -13.64 -8.14
CA ILE A 194 -11.87 -14.68 -8.03
C ILE A 194 -12.38 -15.02 -9.44
N ASP A 195 -13.28 -16.00 -9.51
CA ASP A 195 -13.97 -16.40 -10.73
C ASP A 195 -13.02 -16.72 -11.91
N GLY A 196 -12.01 -17.56 -11.63
CA GLY A 196 -11.01 -17.96 -12.63
C GLY A 196 -10.06 -16.83 -13.03
N GLY A 197 -10.02 -15.74 -12.24
CA GLY A 197 -9.26 -14.55 -12.55
C GLY A 197 -10.05 -13.46 -13.29
N ARG A 198 -11.34 -13.68 -13.61
CA ARG A 198 -12.17 -12.71 -14.33
C ARG A 198 -12.43 -11.45 -13.50
N VAL A 199 -12.56 -11.60 -12.18
CA VAL A 199 -12.82 -10.49 -11.27
C VAL A 199 -11.59 -10.28 -10.39
N THR A 200 -11.01 -9.09 -10.45
CA THR A 200 -9.84 -8.69 -9.67
C THR A 200 -10.21 -7.66 -8.61
N SER A 201 -9.51 -7.68 -7.49
CA SER A 201 -9.63 -6.65 -6.47
C SER A 201 -9.00 -5.33 -6.89
N ASN A 202 -9.27 -4.29 -6.09
CA ASN A 202 -8.41 -3.12 -6.02
C ASN A 202 -6.95 -3.52 -5.70
N GLU A 203 -6.02 -2.64 -6.06
CA GLU A 203 -4.60 -2.79 -5.74
C GLU A 203 -4.30 -2.07 -4.41
N LEU A 204 -4.03 -2.83 -3.35
CA LEU A 204 -3.63 -2.26 -2.07
C LEU A 204 -2.13 -1.91 -2.13
N LEU A 205 -1.80 -0.62 -2.01
CA LEU A 205 -0.42 -0.14 -1.90
C LEU A 205 0.01 -0.08 -0.43
N VAL A 206 1.13 -0.71 -0.12
CA VAL A 206 1.75 -0.71 1.21
C VAL A 206 3.16 -0.14 1.12
N THR A 207 3.47 0.85 1.96
CA THR A 207 4.80 1.41 2.12
C THR A 207 5.36 0.99 3.47
N VAL A 208 6.48 0.26 3.48
CA VAL A 208 7.29 0.06 4.69
C VAL A 208 8.29 1.21 4.74
N SER A 209 8.12 2.13 5.68
CA SER A 209 9.09 3.16 5.98
C SER A 209 9.93 2.75 7.17
N TYR A 210 11.20 3.11 7.12
CA TYR A 210 12.05 3.04 8.29
C TYR A 210 12.94 4.27 8.30
N PRO A 211 13.09 4.93 9.46
CA PRO A 211 13.89 6.14 9.53
C PRO A 211 15.32 5.79 9.13
N LEU A 212 15.82 6.44 8.08
CA LEU A 212 17.26 6.54 7.89
C LEU A 212 17.78 7.12 9.20
N ILE A 213 18.75 6.44 9.83
CA ILE A 213 19.57 7.10 10.83
C ILE A 213 20.24 8.23 10.06
N ARG A 214 19.67 9.43 10.12
CA ARG A 214 20.48 10.62 9.97
C ARG A 214 21.51 10.43 11.06
N PHE A 215 22.79 10.35 10.70
CA PHE A 215 23.79 10.74 11.66
C PHE A 215 23.33 12.11 12.14
N SER A 216 22.79 12.17 13.36
CA SER A 216 22.89 13.40 14.12
C SER A 216 24.33 13.81 13.98
N GLU A 217 24.61 15.05 13.58
CA GLU A 217 25.92 15.65 13.81
C GLU A 217 26.35 15.19 15.19
N SER A 218 27.31 14.27 15.22
CA SER A 218 27.74 13.64 16.43
C SER A 218 28.27 14.79 17.27
N SER A 219 27.63 14.98 18.43
CA SER A 219 28.28 15.41 19.67
C SER A 219 29.43 16.37 19.44
N SER A 220 29.17 17.67 19.65
CA SER A 220 30.17 18.71 19.91
C SER A 220 31.50 18.11 20.40
N LEU A 221 32.45 17.93 19.47
CA LEU A 221 33.84 17.72 19.81
C LEU A 221 34.27 19.05 20.44
N ASN A 222 34.30 19.09 21.76
CA ASN A 222 35.00 20.16 22.47
C ASN A 222 36.46 20.06 22.08
N PHE A 223 36.88 20.88 21.12
CA PHE A 223 38.30 21.15 20.91
C PHE A 223 38.76 21.99 22.10
N GLU A 224 39.35 21.32 23.08
CA GLU A 224 40.14 21.99 24.10
C GLU A 224 41.39 22.53 23.40
N VAL A 225 41.37 23.83 23.09
CA VAL A 225 42.57 24.54 22.62
C VAL A 225 43.49 24.68 23.82
N ILE A 226 44.41 23.73 23.99
CA ILE A 226 45.50 23.85 24.94
C ILE A 226 46.51 24.85 24.35
N ILE A 227 46.40 26.11 24.74
CA ILE A 227 47.44 27.11 24.49
C ILE A 227 48.59 26.83 25.47
N ILE A 228 49.61 26.09 25.04
CA ILE A 228 50.87 26.01 25.77
C ILE A 228 51.67 27.28 25.42
N SER A 229 51.67 28.27 26.31
CA SER A 229 52.60 29.39 26.20
C SER A 229 53.98 28.96 26.68
N ALA A 230 54.88 28.65 25.74
CA ALA A 230 56.30 28.55 26.03
C ALA A 230 56.94 29.92 25.79
N SER A 231 57.43 30.53 26.87
CA SER A 231 58.23 31.75 26.83
C SER A 231 59.61 31.47 26.22
N ASN A 232 60.12 32.47 25.49
CA ASN A 232 61.50 32.64 24.99
C ASN A 232 61.96 31.72 23.86
N PHE A 233 62.09 32.26 22.64
CA PHE A 233 63.31 32.15 21.84
C PHE A 233 63.49 33.36 20.92
N TYR A 234 64.72 33.87 20.89
CA TYR A 234 65.22 35.03 20.15
C TYR A 234 65.77 34.66 18.75
N PHE A 235 66.17 35.71 18.02
CA PHE A 235 67.03 35.80 16.80
C PHE A 235 66.32 35.78 15.44
N SER A 236 66.71 36.55 14.43
CA SER A 236 67.50 37.79 14.26
C SER A 236 67.38 38.21 12.78
N HIS A 237 67.61 39.50 12.50
CA HIS A 237 67.93 40.13 11.20
C HIS A 237 68.71 39.24 10.20
N PHE A 238 68.73 39.39 8.87
CA PHE A 238 68.63 40.50 7.88
C PHE A 238 68.59 39.81 6.47
N PRO A 239 68.64 40.48 5.28
CA PRO A 239 68.96 41.88 4.93
C PRO A 239 67.76 42.76 4.55
#